data_AF-A0A9D6LII9-F1
#
_entry.id   AF-A0A9D6LII9-F1
#
_cell.length_a   1.000
_cell.length_b   1.000
_cell.length_c   1.000
_cell.angle_alpha   90.00
_cell.angle_beta   90.00
_cell.angle_gamma   90.00
#
_symmetry.space_group_name_H-M   'P 1'
#
loop_
_entity.id
_entity.type
_entity.pdbx_description
1 polymer ?
#
loop_
_entity_poly.entity_id
_entity_poly.type
_entity_poly.pdbx_seq_one_letter_code
_entity_poly.pdbx_strand_id
1 'polypeptide(L)'
;MHYYEEHQERETKLTNDIVSLHQWAVREVLAIGPADKIFVEFDKKSYGVKGDVDIVVWRNPGLEGESVIAVEVKVMFLNGDGNFKSKKVFKHNKQIAALEKEGWDYVYFFDFIVVEPSEGWFHEQAFEGFEKYDKTVKSNICGHIVFQVNSVKHKPESLAGSISHKVIKPASPNSGNNGRSKIISALRGNNA
;
A
#
# COMPACT_ATOMS: atom_id res chain seq x y z
N MET A 1 9.10 23.97 -8.07
CA MET A 1 8.83 24.09 -6.63
C MET A 1 8.43 22.70 -6.15
N HIS A 2 9.32 21.98 -5.47
CA HIS A 2 8.95 20.74 -4.80
C HIS A 2 8.10 21.14 -3.60
N TYR A 3 6.82 20.79 -3.57
CA TYR A 3 5.84 21.33 -2.62
C TYR A 3 6.01 20.87 -1.16
N TYR A 4 7.10 20.18 -0.85
CA TYR A 4 7.30 19.55 0.44
C TYR A 4 8.76 19.72 0.87
N GLU A 5 8.97 20.52 1.91
CA GLU A 5 10.29 20.85 2.44
C GLU A 5 10.83 19.78 3.41
N GLU A 6 9.98 18.86 3.91
CA GLU A 6 10.39 17.73 4.75
C GLU A 6 10.01 16.37 4.14
N HIS A 7 11.00 15.46 4.05
CA HIS A 7 10.85 14.16 3.39
C HIS A 7 9.84 13.21 4.06
N GLN A 8 9.66 13.28 5.38
CA GLN A 8 8.84 12.33 6.13
C GLN A 8 7.35 12.73 6.11
N GLU A 9 7.03 14.00 6.32
CA GLU A 9 5.67 14.53 6.19
C GLU A 9 5.14 14.37 4.75
N ARG A 10 6.04 14.50 3.78
CA ARG A 10 5.77 14.23 2.37
C ARG A 10 5.31 12.79 2.12
N GLU A 11 6.01 11.80 2.68
CA GLU A 11 5.68 10.38 2.48
C GLU A 11 4.32 10.03 3.10
N THR A 12 4.05 10.45 4.33
CA THR A 12 2.75 10.21 5.00
C THR A 12 1.59 10.85 4.24
N LYS A 13 1.74 12.12 3.86
CA LYS A 13 0.69 12.81 3.09
C LYS A 13 0.48 12.19 1.71
N LEU A 14 1.54 11.79 1.02
CA LEU A 14 1.42 11.10 -0.27
C LEU A 14 0.77 9.73 -0.13
N THR A 15 1.07 8.96 0.92
CA THR A 15 0.35 7.71 1.21
C THR A 15 -1.14 7.98 1.36
N ASN A 16 -1.52 8.93 2.20
CA ASN A 16 -2.94 9.28 2.42
C ASN A 16 -3.62 9.78 1.14
N ASP A 17 -2.94 10.66 0.40
CA ASP A 17 -3.47 11.20 -0.85
C ASP A 17 -3.61 10.11 -1.91
N ILE A 18 -2.62 9.23 -2.07
CA ILE A 18 -2.66 8.12 -3.04
C ILE A 18 -3.78 7.14 -2.69
N VAL A 19 -3.93 6.79 -1.41
CA VAL A 19 -5.00 5.89 -0.97
C VAL A 19 -6.37 6.53 -1.19
N SER A 20 -6.48 7.84 -0.99
CA SER A 20 -7.74 8.59 -1.17
C SER A 20 -8.08 8.81 -2.65
N LEU A 21 -7.11 9.19 -3.47
CA LEU A 21 -7.30 9.58 -4.88
C LEU A 21 -7.21 8.40 -5.84
N HIS A 22 -6.40 7.39 -5.52
CA HIS A 22 -6.23 6.16 -6.30
C HIS A 22 -6.89 4.96 -5.62
N GLN A 23 -7.92 5.20 -4.81
CA GLN A 23 -8.72 4.14 -4.19
C GLN A 23 -9.26 3.14 -5.23
N TRP A 24 -9.52 3.59 -6.46
CA TRP A 24 -9.94 2.73 -7.57
C TRP A 24 -8.88 1.66 -7.91
N ALA A 25 -7.59 2.01 -7.89
CA ALA A 25 -6.50 1.09 -8.20
C ALA A 25 -6.32 0.07 -7.05
N VAL A 26 -6.45 0.53 -5.80
CA VAL A 26 -6.48 -0.36 -4.63
C VAL A 26 -7.65 -1.35 -4.72
N ARG A 27 -8.83 -0.85 -5.11
CA ARG A 27 -10.03 -1.67 -5.28
C ARG A 27 -9.89 -2.69 -6.40
N GLU A 28 -9.32 -2.31 -7.53
CA GLU A 28 -9.08 -3.21 -8.65
C GLU A 28 -8.11 -4.34 -8.25
N VAL A 29 -6.95 -3.98 -7.72
CA VAL A 29 -5.89 -4.96 -7.41
C VAL A 29 -6.29 -5.92 -6.30
N LEU A 30 -7.02 -5.41 -5.29
CA LEU A 30 -7.53 -6.23 -4.20
C LEU A 30 -8.93 -6.77 -4.48
N ALA A 31 -9.46 -6.68 -5.70
CA ALA A 31 -10.80 -7.16 -6.07
C ALA A 31 -11.88 -6.79 -5.02
N ILE A 32 -11.90 -5.52 -4.61
CA ILE A 32 -12.77 -5.00 -3.56
C ILE A 32 -14.14 -4.69 -4.14
N GLY A 33 -15.17 -5.31 -3.56
CA GLY A 33 -16.56 -5.13 -3.95
C GLY A 33 -17.21 -3.89 -3.30
N PRO A 34 -18.44 -3.53 -3.73
CA PRO A 34 -19.18 -2.39 -3.17
C PRO A 34 -19.50 -2.49 -1.69
N ALA A 35 -19.62 -3.72 -1.15
CA ALA A 35 -19.97 -3.97 0.26
C ALA A 35 -18.75 -3.93 1.21
N ASP A 36 -17.54 -3.97 0.67
CA ASP A 36 -16.31 -4.00 1.44
C ASP A 36 -16.01 -2.63 2.07
N LYS A 37 -15.26 -2.65 3.17
CA LYS A 37 -14.87 -1.44 3.90
C LYS A 37 -13.37 -1.24 3.81
N ILE A 38 -12.96 0.01 3.62
CA ILE A 38 -11.56 0.44 3.60
C ILE A 38 -11.37 1.43 4.74
N PHE A 39 -10.41 1.15 5.61
CA PHE A 39 -9.98 2.02 6.70
C PHE A 39 -8.55 2.46 6.43
N VAL A 40 -8.25 3.75 6.60
CA VAL A 40 -6.92 4.33 6.40
C VAL A 40 -6.35 4.66 7.78
N GLU A 41 -5.06 4.44 7.99
CA GLU A 41 -4.35 4.66 9.25
C GLU A 41 -5.00 3.92 10.45
N PHE A 42 -5.12 2.60 10.35
CA PHE A 42 -5.75 1.80 11.40
C PHE A 42 -4.82 1.62 12.61
N ASP A 43 -5.15 2.27 13.74
CA ASP A 43 -4.40 2.13 14.99
C ASP A 43 -4.56 0.72 15.58
N LYS A 44 -3.46 -0.04 15.61
CA LYS A 44 -3.43 -1.41 16.11
C LYS A 44 -3.66 -1.51 17.61
N LYS A 45 -3.56 -0.41 18.35
CA LYS A 45 -3.85 -0.38 19.79
C LYS A 45 -5.29 -0.78 20.08
N SER A 46 -6.20 -0.52 19.15
CA SER A 46 -7.60 -0.94 19.23
C SER A 46 -7.79 -2.45 19.42
N TYR A 47 -6.82 -3.28 18.99
CA TYR A 47 -6.81 -4.73 19.20
C TYR A 47 -5.62 -5.24 20.03
N GLY A 48 -4.92 -4.33 20.73
CA GLY A 48 -3.89 -4.67 21.71
C GLY A 48 -2.46 -4.83 21.16
N VAL A 49 -2.19 -4.33 19.95
CA VAL A 49 -0.85 -4.35 19.33
C VAL A 49 -0.32 -2.92 19.17
N LYS A 50 1.00 -2.72 19.19
CA LYS A 50 1.61 -1.40 18.98
C LYS A 50 1.84 -1.14 17.48
N GLY A 51 1.68 0.12 17.09
CA GLY A 51 1.88 0.59 15.71
C GLY A 51 0.56 0.70 14.96
N ASP A 52 0.67 0.82 13.65
CA ASP A 52 -0.39 1.13 12.71
C ASP A 52 -0.31 0.22 11.47
N VAL A 53 -1.43 0.08 10.76
CA VAL A 53 -1.47 -0.40 9.37
C VAL A 53 -1.94 0.77 8.51
N ASP A 54 -1.23 1.06 7.41
CA ASP A 54 -1.59 2.17 6.52
C ASP A 54 -3.00 2.02 5.94
N ILE A 55 -3.39 0.80 5.51
CA ILE A 55 -4.74 0.52 5.04
C ILE A 55 -5.21 -0.83 5.56
N VAL A 56 -6.47 -0.89 6.00
CA VAL A 56 -7.18 -2.13 6.27
C VAL A 56 -8.35 -2.27 5.31
N VAL A 57 -8.47 -3.43 4.66
CA VAL A 57 -9.66 -3.81 3.90
C VAL A 57 -10.40 -4.90 4.66
N TRP A 58 -11.64 -4.61 5.01
CA TRP A 58 -12.58 -5.58 5.57
C TRP A 58 -13.55 -6.02 4.48
N ARG A 59 -13.25 -7.18 3.90
CA ARG A 59 -14.03 -7.78 2.81
C ARG A 59 -15.19 -8.58 3.37
N ASN A 60 -16.35 -8.47 2.71
CA ASN A 60 -17.58 -9.17 3.06
C ASN A 60 -17.91 -9.14 4.57
N PRO A 61 -18.02 -7.96 5.21
CA PRO A 61 -18.28 -7.85 6.65
C PRO A 61 -19.48 -8.67 7.11
N GLY A 62 -19.26 -9.65 7.99
CA GLY A 62 -20.33 -10.51 8.54
C GLY A 62 -20.98 -11.50 7.57
N LEU A 63 -20.41 -11.70 6.37
CA LEU A 63 -20.92 -12.64 5.36
C LEU A 63 -19.95 -13.82 5.15
N GLU A 64 -20.38 -14.82 4.37
CA GLU A 64 -19.50 -15.91 3.93
C GLU A 64 -18.32 -15.35 3.13
N GLY A 65 -17.11 -15.84 3.41
CA GLY A 65 -15.89 -15.31 2.81
C GLY A 65 -15.42 -13.98 3.39
N GLU A 66 -15.85 -13.61 4.61
CA GLU A 66 -15.31 -12.47 5.35
C GLU A 66 -13.78 -12.58 5.48
N SER A 67 -13.05 -11.52 5.12
CA SER A 67 -11.60 -11.49 5.28
C SER A 67 -11.09 -10.12 5.69
N VAL A 68 -10.03 -10.09 6.51
CA VAL A 68 -9.33 -8.86 6.90
C VAL A 68 -7.93 -8.81 6.28
N ILE A 69 -7.69 -7.75 5.51
CA ILE A 69 -6.47 -7.56 4.74
C ILE A 69 -5.73 -6.36 5.32
N ALA A 70 -4.49 -6.55 5.72
CA ALA A 70 -3.58 -5.44 6.03
C ALA A 70 -2.81 -5.04 4.77
N VAL A 71 -2.68 -3.74 4.54
CA VAL A 71 -1.84 -3.19 3.47
C VAL A 71 -0.86 -2.21 4.08
N GLU A 72 0.42 -2.46 3.84
CA GLU A 72 1.54 -1.57 4.16
C GLU A 72 1.95 -0.86 2.89
N VAL A 73 1.95 0.47 2.93
CA VAL A 73 2.22 1.33 1.80
C VAL A 73 3.61 1.92 1.94
N LYS A 74 4.32 2.02 0.82
CA LYS A 74 5.50 2.85 0.77
C LYS A 74 5.64 3.60 -0.53
N VAL A 75 6.08 4.83 -0.41
CA VAL A 75 6.39 5.71 -1.52
C VAL A 75 7.91 5.71 -1.76
N MET A 76 8.30 5.59 -3.02
CA MET A 76 9.68 5.65 -3.51
C MET A 76 9.74 6.63 -4.67
N PHE A 77 10.86 7.34 -4.80
CA PHE A 77 11.04 8.36 -5.84
C PHE A 77 12.18 7.98 -6.77
N LEU A 78 11.94 8.07 -8.08
CA LEU A 78 13.00 8.03 -9.09
C LEU A 78 13.54 9.45 -9.35
N ASN A 79 14.80 9.53 -9.78
CA ASN A 79 15.38 10.73 -10.38
C ASN A 79 15.22 10.71 -11.92
N GLY A 80 15.61 11.79 -12.59
CA GLY A 80 15.56 11.92 -14.04
C GLY A 80 16.33 10.84 -14.82
N ASP A 81 17.31 10.18 -14.18
CA ASP A 81 18.05 9.05 -14.77
C ASP A 81 17.38 7.68 -14.53
N GLY A 82 16.24 7.66 -13.84
CA GLY A 82 15.49 6.44 -13.51
C GLY A 82 16.12 5.64 -12.37
N ASN A 83 16.93 6.28 -11.53
CA ASN A 83 17.54 5.70 -10.34
C ASN A 83 16.74 6.11 -9.09
N PHE A 84 16.62 5.21 -8.12
CA PHE A 84 15.97 5.52 -6.84
C PHE A 84 16.75 6.60 -6.07
N LYS A 85 16.08 7.69 -5.69
CA LYS A 85 16.68 8.79 -4.89
C LYS A 85 17.12 8.35 -3.50
N SER A 86 16.61 7.22 -3.00
CA SER A 86 17.14 6.56 -1.82
C SER A 86 17.19 5.05 -2.01
N LYS A 87 18.35 4.44 -1.77
CA LYS A 87 18.45 3.01 -1.46
C LYS A 87 17.91 2.80 -0.04
N LYS A 88 16.62 3.04 0.21
CA LYS A 88 16.02 2.58 1.48
C LYS A 88 16.13 1.06 1.47
N VAL A 89 17.15 0.51 2.13
CA VAL A 89 17.28 -0.94 2.37
C VAL A 89 16.15 -1.32 3.30
N PHE A 90 15.08 -1.83 2.72
CA PHE A 90 13.88 -2.18 3.46
C PHE A 90 14.14 -3.38 4.36
N LYS A 91 14.33 -3.13 5.66
CA LYS A 91 14.35 -4.17 6.70
C LYS A 91 12.91 -4.63 7.03
N HIS A 92 12.22 -5.23 6.06
CA HIS A 92 10.83 -5.66 6.21
C HIS A 92 10.62 -6.95 7.01
N ASN A 93 11.65 -7.79 7.19
CA ASN A 93 11.42 -9.14 7.74
C ASN A 93 10.82 -9.13 9.16
N LYS A 94 11.17 -8.14 10.00
CA LYS A 94 10.59 -8.02 11.35
C LYS A 94 9.13 -7.58 11.32
N GLN A 95 8.76 -6.68 10.41
CA GLN A 95 7.40 -6.19 10.25
C GLN A 95 6.51 -7.25 9.60
N ILE A 96 7.00 -7.94 8.57
CA ILE A 96 6.35 -9.11 7.97
C ILE A 96 6.05 -10.16 9.05
N ALA A 97 7.07 -10.53 9.84
CA ALA A 97 6.91 -11.53 10.89
C ALA A 97 5.96 -11.09 12.01
N ALA A 98 5.78 -9.78 12.23
CA ALA A 98 4.79 -9.26 13.16
C ALA A 98 3.37 -9.40 12.57
N LEU A 99 3.15 -8.88 11.36
CA LEU A 99 1.87 -8.94 10.66
C LEU A 99 1.38 -10.40 10.46
N GLU A 100 2.29 -11.34 10.17
CA GLU A 100 2.00 -12.77 10.09
C GLU A 100 1.35 -13.34 11.36
N LYS A 101 1.80 -12.87 12.52
CA LYS A 101 1.37 -13.37 13.83
C LYS A 101 0.16 -12.64 14.39
N GLU A 102 -0.18 -11.47 13.84
CA GLU A 102 -1.27 -10.62 14.34
C GLU A 102 -2.67 -11.14 13.97
N GLY A 103 -2.77 -12.02 12.97
CA GLY A 103 -4.04 -12.65 12.60
C GLY A 103 -4.75 -12.05 11.38
N TRP A 104 -4.02 -11.29 10.55
CA TRP A 104 -4.49 -10.87 9.24
C TRP A 104 -4.69 -12.07 8.31
N ASP A 105 -5.79 -12.08 7.54
CA ASP A 105 -6.05 -13.14 6.56
C ASP A 105 -5.11 -13.04 5.36
N TYR A 106 -4.77 -11.80 4.99
CA TYR A 106 -3.79 -11.48 3.97
C TYR A 106 -3.01 -10.23 4.38
N VAL A 107 -1.76 -10.15 3.93
CA VAL A 107 -0.93 -8.95 4.06
C VAL A 107 -0.48 -8.53 2.67
N TYR A 108 -0.57 -7.26 2.34
CA TYR A 108 -0.06 -6.73 1.08
C TYR A 108 0.95 -5.63 1.32
N PHE A 109 2.01 -5.64 0.54
CA PHE A 109 2.95 -4.52 0.44
C PHE A 109 2.69 -3.78 -0.86
N PHE A 110 2.36 -2.50 -0.75
CA PHE A 110 2.12 -1.62 -1.88
C PHE A 110 3.28 -0.65 -2.00
N ASP A 111 4.09 -0.82 -3.02
CA ASP A 111 5.21 0.07 -3.29
C ASP A 111 4.83 1.03 -4.44
N PHE A 112 4.62 2.30 -4.12
CA PHE A 112 4.37 3.37 -5.09
C PHE A 112 5.68 3.99 -5.54
N ILE A 113 6.03 3.78 -6.80
CA ILE A 113 7.18 4.39 -7.46
C ILE A 113 6.69 5.65 -8.16
N VAL A 114 7.03 6.80 -7.59
CA VAL A 114 6.76 8.12 -8.15
C VAL A 114 7.92 8.49 -9.07
N VAL A 115 7.64 8.58 -10.37
CA VAL A 115 8.63 9.03 -11.37
C VAL A 115 8.81 10.54 -11.27
N GLU A 116 9.96 11.04 -11.76
CA GLU A 116 10.19 12.48 -11.79
C GLU A 116 9.13 13.18 -12.66
N PRO A 117 8.58 14.35 -12.25
CA PRO A 117 7.51 14.98 -13.01
C PRO A 117 7.97 15.40 -14.42
N SER A 118 7.30 14.90 -15.45
CA SER A 118 7.53 15.31 -16.85
C SER A 118 6.85 16.63 -17.18
N GLU A 119 7.40 17.39 -18.14
CA GLU A 119 6.73 18.60 -18.67
C GLU A 119 5.41 18.27 -19.39
N GLY A 120 5.28 17.06 -19.93
CA GLY A 120 4.05 16.52 -20.53
C GLY A 120 3.27 15.58 -19.61
N TRP A 121 2.16 15.05 -20.12
CA TRP A 121 1.27 14.11 -19.39
C TRP A 121 1.86 12.71 -19.21
N PHE A 122 2.86 12.34 -20.02
CA PHE A 122 3.54 11.05 -19.97
C PHE A 122 5.05 11.23 -19.97
N HIS A 123 5.72 10.66 -18.97
CA HIS A 123 7.18 10.52 -18.93
C HIS A 123 7.54 9.15 -19.54
N GLU A 124 8.60 9.01 -20.35
CA GLU A 124 8.98 7.71 -20.95
C GLU A 124 9.21 6.62 -19.88
N GLN A 125 9.81 7.02 -18.75
CA GLN A 125 9.94 6.18 -17.54
C GLN A 125 8.64 5.56 -17.05
N ALA A 126 7.46 6.11 -17.36
CA ALA A 126 6.13 5.55 -17.07
C ALA A 126 5.98 4.06 -17.42
N PHE A 127 6.77 3.59 -18.38
CA PHE A 127 6.69 2.25 -18.94
C PHE A 127 7.92 1.38 -18.59
N GLU A 128 9.00 1.97 -18.08
CA GLU A 128 10.32 1.31 -17.91
C GLU A 128 10.69 1.01 -16.43
N GLY A 129 9.93 1.53 -15.47
CA GLY A 129 10.28 1.43 -14.04
C GLY A 129 10.20 0.02 -13.44
N PHE A 130 9.32 -0.84 -13.97
CA PHE A 130 9.10 -2.19 -13.42
C PHE A 130 10.28 -3.14 -13.61
N GLU A 131 11.12 -2.93 -14.63
CA GLU A 131 12.21 -3.84 -14.99
C GLU A 131 13.39 -3.75 -14.00
N LYS A 132 13.53 -2.60 -13.33
CA LYS A 132 14.60 -2.34 -12.35
C LYS A 132 14.19 -2.74 -10.93
N TYR A 133 12.97 -3.25 -10.74
CA TYR A 133 12.42 -3.59 -9.43
C TYR A 133 12.64 -5.08 -9.10
N ASP A 134 13.59 -5.37 -8.21
CA ASP A 134 14.03 -6.74 -7.88
C ASP A 134 13.81 -7.10 -6.39
N LYS A 135 12.72 -6.62 -5.79
CA LYS A 135 12.40 -6.94 -4.40
C LYS A 135 11.47 -8.13 -4.31
N THR A 136 11.89 -9.13 -3.53
CA THR A 136 11.11 -10.34 -3.27
C THR A 136 10.61 -10.38 -1.82
N VAL A 137 9.32 -10.61 -1.61
CA VAL A 137 8.73 -10.89 -0.29
C VAL A 137 8.68 -12.40 -0.07
N LYS A 138 9.40 -12.90 0.96
CA LYS A 138 9.54 -14.34 1.21
C LYS A 138 8.26 -15.00 1.72
N SER A 139 7.52 -14.32 2.60
CA SER A 139 6.30 -14.86 3.21
C SER A 139 5.23 -15.18 2.17
N ASN A 140 4.61 -16.35 2.26
CA ASN A 140 3.53 -16.76 1.36
C ASN A 140 2.22 -16.03 1.64
N ILE A 141 1.98 -15.57 2.88
CA ILE A 141 0.77 -14.81 3.18
C ILE A 141 0.82 -13.37 2.66
N CYS A 142 2.02 -12.93 2.29
CA CYS A 142 2.27 -11.58 1.83
C CYS A 142 2.22 -11.49 0.31
N GLY A 143 1.29 -10.68 -0.18
CA GLY A 143 1.27 -10.20 -1.55
C GLY A 143 2.12 -8.95 -1.70
N HIS A 144 2.53 -8.67 -2.93
CA HIS A 144 3.37 -7.54 -3.25
C HIS A 144 2.98 -6.96 -4.60
N ILE A 145 2.54 -5.71 -4.58
CA ILE A 145 2.18 -4.95 -5.77
C ILE A 145 3.05 -3.70 -5.82
N VAL A 146 3.52 -3.42 -7.02
CA VAL A 146 4.20 -2.18 -7.33
C VAL A 146 3.25 -1.33 -8.16
N PHE A 147 3.04 -0.12 -7.72
CA PHE A 147 2.32 0.91 -8.45
C PHE A 147 3.33 1.89 -9.00
N GLN A 148 3.16 2.30 -10.24
CA GLN A 148 3.96 3.33 -10.84
C GLN A 148 3.09 4.56 -11.10
N VAL A 149 3.49 5.68 -10.50
CA VAL A 149 2.73 6.92 -10.47
C VAL A 149 3.41 7.94 -11.38
N ASN A 150 2.73 8.35 -12.44
CA ASN A 150 3.22 9.34 -13.39
C ASN A 150 2.84 10.74 -12.93
N SER A 151 3.80 11.45 -12.36
CA SER A 151 3.62 12.84 -11.93
C SER A 151 3.72 13.80 -13.12
N VAL A 152 2.87 14.82 -13.15
CA VAL A 152 2.93 15.89 -14.17
C VAL A 152 3.52 17.14 -13.53
N LYS A 153 4.48 17.79 -14.20
CA LYS A 153 5.09 19.04 -13.72
C LYS A 153 3.99 20.08 -13.45
N HIS A 154 4.12 20.81 -12.35
CA HIS A 154 3.14 21.80 -11.85
C HIS A 154 1.81 21.28 -11.30
N LYS A 155 1.63 19.95 -11.18
CA LYS A 155 0.54 19.35 -10.39
C LYS A 155 1.09 18.70 -9.11
N PRO A 156 0.28 18.61 -8.03
CA PRO A 156 0.59 17.74 -6.90
C PRO A 156 0.88 16.31 -7.38
N GLU A 157 1.89 15.67 -6.82
CA GLU A 157 2.29 14.29 -7.15
C GLU A 157 1.17 13.28 -6.88
N SER A 158 0.30 13.59 -5.92
CA SER A 158 -0.92 12.87 -5.62
C SER A 158 -2.02 13.00 -6.69
N LEU A 159 -1.99 14.05 -7.51
CA LEU A 159 -2.88 14.25 -8.67
C LEU A 159 -2.20 13.78 -9.96
N ALA A 160 -1.59 12.59 -9.89
CA ALA A 160 -0.87 11.97 -10.98
C ALA A 160 -1.67 11.95 -12.28
N GLY A 161 -0.98 12.13 -13.41
CA GLY A 161 -1.58 12.06 -14.75
C GLY A 161 -2.08 10.65 -15.09
N SER A 162 -1.42 9.62 -14.54
CA SER A 162 -1.85 8.23 -14.63
C SER A 162 -1.15 7.36 -13.57
N ILE A 163 -1.75 6.22 -13.23
CA ILE A 163 -1.13 5.18 -12.39
C ILE A 163 -1.27 3.83 -13.09
N SER A 164 -0.20 3.03 -13.07
CA SER A 164 -0.19 1.63 -13.52
C SER A 164 0.26 0.73 -12.37
N HIS A 165 -0.06 -0.56 -12.45
CA HIS A 165 0.32 -1.50 -11.40
C HIS A 165 0.86 -2.81 -11.99
N LYS A 166 1.71 -3.49 -11.22
CA LYS A 166 2.22 -4.82 -11.51
C LYS A 166 2.16 -5.66 -10.24
N VAL A 167 1.50 -6.80 -10.32
CA VAL A 167 1.53 -7.81 -9.24
C VAL A 167 2.87 -8.53 -9.33
N ILE A 168 3.75 -8.29 -8.36
CA ILE A 168 5.05 -8.98 -8.26
C ILE A 168 4.84 -10.37 -7.66
N LYS A 169 3.99 -10.44 -6.63
CA LYS A 169 3.66 -11.69 -5.95
C LYS A 169 2.21 -11.64 -5.45
N PRO A 170 1.37 -12.64 -5.71
CA PRO A 170 0.06 -12.75 -5.07
C PRO A 170 0.20 -13.16 -3.60
N ALA A 171 -0.73 -12.71 -2.75
CA ALA A 171 -0.83 -13.20 -1.37
C ALA A 171 -1.56 -14.56 -1.34
N SER A 172 -1.17 -15.43 -0.40
CA SER A 172 -1.93 -16.62 -0.04
C SER A 172 -2.66 -16.43 1.30
N PRO A 173 -3.76 -17.17 1.56
CA PRO A 173 -4.47 -17.07 2.82
C PRO A 173 -3.58 -17.45 4.02
N ASN A 174 -3.68 -16.70 5.11
CA ASN A 174 -3.04 -17.04 6.38
C ASN A 174 -3.87 -18.07 7.15
N SER A 175 -3.40 -19.31 7.21
CA SER A 175 -4.03 -20.38 7.98
C SER A 175 -3.76 -20.31 9.50
N GLY A 176 -2.84 -19.46 9.95
CA GLY A 176 -2.45 -19.28 11.35
C GLY A 176 -3.03 -18.02 12.01
N ASN A 177 -4.29 -17.67 11.69
CA ASN A 177 -4.89 -16.38 12.00
C ASN A 177 -5.49 -16.23 13.43
N ASN A 178 -4.74 -16.64 14.46
CA ASN A 178 -5.20 -16.67 15.86
C ASN A 178 -5.67 -15.32 16.44
N GLY A 179 -5.21 -14.19 15.88
CA GLY A 179 -5.63 -12.85 16.29
C GLY A 179 -6.81 -12.25 15.51
N ARG A 180 -7.33 -12.96 14.50
CA ARG A 180 -8.36 -12.47 13.57
C ARG A 180 -9.61 -11.94 14.28
N SER A 181 -10.07 -12.63 15.32
CA SER A 181 -11.26 -12.23 16.06
C SER A 181 -11.12 -10.88 16.77
N LYS A 182 -9.91 -10.53 17.24
CA LYS A 182 -9.63 -9.24 17.87
C LYS A 182 -9.62 -8.11 16.85
N ILE A 183 -9.02 -8.35 15.68
CA ILE A 183 -9.03 -7.41 14.56
C ILE A 183 -10.48 -7.14 14.13
N ILE A 184 -11.29 -8.17 13.90
CA ILE A 184 -12.70 -8.00 13.50
C ILE A 184 -13.50 -7.24 14.55
N SER A 185 -13.28 -7.52 15.84
CA SER A 185 -13.96 -6.81 16.92
C SER A 185 -13.61 -5.32 16.92
N ALA A 186 -12.34 -4.98 16.70
CA ALA A 186 -11.89 -3.59 16.58
C ALA A 186 -12.47 -2.89 15.34
N LEU A 187 -12.56 -3.58 14.19
CA LEU A 187 -13.18 -3.04 12.98
C LEU A 187 -14.67 -2.79 13.17
N ARG A 188 -15.39 -3.70 13.85
CA ARG A 188 -16.79 -3.51 14.21
C ARG A 188 -17.00 -2.31 15.14
N GLY A 189 -16.12 -2.13 16.12
CA GLY A 189 -16.16 -0.99 17.04
C GLY A 189 -15.94 0.37 16.36
N ASN A 190 -15.11 0.42 15.30
CA ASN A 190 -14.90 1.64 14.50
C ASN A 190 -16.00 1.91 13.47
N ASN A 191 -16.86 0.92 13.19
CA ASN A 191 -17.94 1.02 12.20
C ASN A 191 -19.34 1.16 12.84
N ALA A 192 -19.42 1.22 14.17
CA ALA A 192 -20.64 1.50 14.94
C ALA A 192 -20.77 3.01 15.18
#